data_AF-A0A8J2ADS8-F1
#
_entry.id   AF-A0A8J2ADS8-F1
#
_cell.length_a   1.000
_cell.length_b   1.000
_cell.length_c   1.000
_cell.angle_alpha   90.00
_cell.angle_beta   90.00
_cell.angle_gamma   90.00
#
_symmetry.space_group_name_H-M   'P 1'
#
loop_
_entity.id
_entity.type
_entity.pdbx_description
1 polymer ?
#
loop_
_entity_poly.entity_id
_entity_poly.type
_entity_poly.pdbx_seq_one_letter_code
_entity_poly.pdbx_strand_id
1 'polypeptide(L)'
;ERAAADTATEEADQSERTCSDMIASIELIKKETQAELSKAMPALELRRALVTLYKLKTDHLREVRAFFNPPNGVRITMEVLCQIFQIPPVRRAVDTGEQQAPGNKAGGSSRTELDYWEAAQKSVLADPKKLLDTLMSYDKDTFASDKIVKILEPYMKREDFEP
;
A
#
# COMPACT_ATOMS: atom_id res chain seq x y z
N GLU A 1 28.10 58.22 18.91
CA GLU A 1 26.78 57.67 18.52
C GLU A 1 26.76 57.11 17.10
N ARG A 2 27.00 57.88 16.03
CA ARG A 2 26.95 57.35 14.64
C ARG A 2 27.90 56.18 14.36
N ALA A 3 29.15 56.27 14.81
CA ALA A 3 30.13 55.18 14.63
C ALA A 3 29.70 53.84 15.28
N ALA A 4 28.96 53.87 16.40
CA ALA A 4 28.48 52.65 17.05
C ALA A 4 27.25 52.05 16.33
N ALA A 5 26.45 52.88 15.67
CA ALA A 5 25.35 52.42 14.83
C ALA A 5 25.87 51.73 13.57
N ASP A 6 26.89 52.30 12.91
CA ASP A 6 27.49 51.73 11.70
C ASP A 6 28.12 50.35 11.97
N THR A 7 28.85 50.18 13.08
CA THR A 7 29.44 48.89 13.48
C THR A 7 28.38 47.83 13.79
N ALA A 8 27.27 48.22 14.44
CA ALA A 8 26.17 47.29 14.74
C ALA A 8 25.44 46.81 13.48
N THR A 9 25.32 47.63 12.44
CA THR A 9 24.78 47.19 11.13
C THR A 9 25.71 46.21 10.43
N GLU A 10 27.02 46.44 10.45
CA GLU A 10 27.99 45.52 9.84
C GLU A 10 28.00 44.16 10.55
N GLU A 11 27.94 44.14 11.88
CA GLU A 11 27.83 42.90 12.67
C GLU A 11 26.50 42.16 12.40
N ALA A 12 25.39 42.89 12.24
CA ALA A 12 24.10 42.32 11.88
C ALA A 12 24.16 41.65 10.50
N ASP A 13 24.66 42.33 9.48
CA ASP A 13 24.84 41.79 8.13
C ASP A 13 25.73 40.54 8.11
N GLN A 14 26.79 40.53 8.93
CA GLN A 14 27.70 39.38 9.05
C GLN A 14 27.02 38.20 9.75
N SER A 15 26.21 38.48 10.77
CA SER A 15 25.41 37.47 11.47
C SER A 15 24.32 36.87 10.57
N GLU A 16 23.68 37.68 9.71
CA GLU A 16 22.68 37.21 8.76
C GLU A 16 23.29 36.31 7.69
N ARG A 17 24.47 36.67 7.17
CA ARG A 17 25.21 35.84 6.20
C ARG A 17 25.59 34.49 6.81
N THR A 18 26.17 34.49 8.01
CA THR A 18 26.53 33.24 8.68
C THR A 18 25.31 32.39 9.04
N CYS A 19 24.20 33.01 9.44
CA CYS A 19 22.94 32.32 9.69
C CYS A 19 22.38 31.68 8.41
N SER A 20 22.39 32.42 7.29
CA SER A 20 21.98 31.91 5.98
C SER A 20 22.83 30.71 5.53
N ASP A 21 24.15 30.79 5.71
CA ASP A 21 25.07 29.70 5.36
C ASP A 21 24.83 28.46 6.24
N MET A 22 24.57 28.66 7.54
CA MET A 22 24.22 27.58 8.47
C MET A 22 22.87 26.93 8.11
N ILE A 23 21.85 27.72 7.76
CA ILE A 23 20.54 27.19 7.32
C ILE A 23 20.72 26.34 6.06
N ALA A 24 21.44 26.85 5.06
CA ALA A 24 21.71 26.11 3.82
C ALA A 24 22.45 24.79 4.09
N SER A 25 23.42 24.81 5.01
CA SER A 25 24.14 23.59 5.42
C SER A 25 23.24 22.58 6.14
N ILE A 26 22.39 23.04 7.06
CA ILE A 26 21.42 22.18 7.77
C ILE A 26 20.41 21.57 6.81
N GLU A 27 19.90 22.35 5.85
CA GLU A 27 18.96 21.87 4.84
C GLU A 27 19.59 20.81 3.93
N LEU A 28 20.85 21.00 3.55
CA LEU A 28 21.61 20.01 2.78
C LEU A 28 21.74 18.70 3.56
N ILE A 29 22.20 18.76 4.81
CA ILE A 29 22.35 17.57 5.68
C ILE A 29 21.00 16.88 5.89
N LYS A 30 19.92 17.65 6.12
CA LYS A 30 18.55 17.12 6.24
C LYS A 30 18.12 16.39 4.97
N LYS A 31 18.40 16.95 3.80
CA LYS A 31 18.05 16.33 2.52
C LYS A 31 18.85 15.05 2.28
N GLU A 32 20.15 15.06 2.57
CA GLU A 32 21.02 13.89 2.42
C GLU A 32 20.59 12.76 3.38
N THR A 33 20.34 13.09 4.65
CA THR A 33 19.86 12.10 5.64
C THR A 33 18.49 11.53 5.28
N GLN A 34 17.55 12.37 4.81
CA GLN A 34 16.25 11.90 4.35
C GLN A 34 16.36 10.99 3.12
N ALA A 35 17.30 11.27 2.21
CA ALA A 35 17.54 10.44 1.04
C ALA A 35 18.18 9.10 1.40
N GLU A 36 19.09 9.05 2.37
CA GLU A 36 19.65 7.79 2.86
C GLU A 36 18.61 6.96 3.63
N LEU A 37 17.76 7.63 4.43
CA LEU A 37 16.65 6.96 5.10
C LEU A 37 15.67 6.35 4.09
N SER A 38 15.28 7.09 3.06
CA SER A 38 14.34 6.59 2.05
C SER A 38 14.91 5.41 1.25
N LYS A 39 16.22 5.34 1.03
CA LYS A 39 16.89 4.16 0.46
C LYS A 39 16.85 2.94 1.39
N ALA A 40 16.90 3.15 2.71
CA ALA A 40 16.90 2.08 3.70
C ALA A 40 15.49 1.53 4.04
N MET A 41 14.44 2.36 3.90
CA MET A 41 13.06 1.99 4.25
C MET A 41 12.55 0.72 3.55
N PRO A 42 12.69 0.55 2.21
CA PRO A 42 12.16 -0.63 1.52
C PRO A 42 12.76 -1.94 2.01
N ALA A 43 14.05 -1.95 2.34
CA ALA A 43 14.74 -3.14 2.85
C ALA A 43 14.24 -3.52 4.25
N LEU A 44 13.97 -2.52 5.09
CA LEU A 44 13.44 -2.70 6.43
C LEU A 44 12.00 -3.20 6.41
N GLU A 45 11.15 -2.64 5.54
CA GLU A 45 9.76 -3.08 5.36
C GLU A 45 9.69 -4.51 4.85
N LEU A 46 10.51 -4.87 3.87
CA LEU A 46 10.64 -6.25 3.42
C LEU A 46 11.04 -7.18 4.58
N ARG A 47 12.02 -6.78 5.39
CA ARG A 47 12.44 -7.58 6.55
C ARG A 47 11.30 -7.73 7.57
N ARG A 48 10.54 -6.67 7.84
CA ARG A 48 9.35 -6.73 8.72
C ARG A 48 8.32 -7.70 8.16
N ALA A 49 8.00 -7.60 6.86
CA ALA A 49 7.05 -8.49 6.19
C ALA A 49 7.48 -9.96 6.29
N LEU A 50 8.77 -10.26 6.05
CA LEU A 50 9.29 -11.62 6.18
C LEU A 50 9.19 -12.15 7.61
N VAL A 51 9.55 -11.35 8.62
CA VAL A 51 9.42 -11.75 10.03
C VAL A 51 7.95 -12.02 10.40
N THR A 52 7.03 -11.18 9.95
CA THR A 52 5.59 -11.38 10.16
C THR A 52 5.11 -12.65 9.47
N LEU A 53 5.56 -12.93 8.25
CA LEU A 53 5.24 -14.15 7.52
C LEU A 53 5.67 -15.41 8.30
N TYR A 54 6.87 -15.41 8.89
CA TYR A 54 7.34 -16.53 9.73
C TYR A 54 6.55 -16.71 11.03
N LYS A 55 5.92 -15.65 11.54
CA LYS A 55 5.08 -15.71 12.75
C LYS A 55 3.65 -16.13 12.43
N LEU A 56 3.24 -16.10 11.17
CA LEU A 56 1.88 -16.40 10.76
C LEU A 56 1.59 -17.90 10.95
N LYS A 57 0.46 -18.19 11.60
CA LYS A 57 0.00 -19.55 11.87
C LYS A 57 -1.20 -19.88 10.98
N THR A 58 -1.37 -21.17 10.71
CA THR A 58 -2.51 -21.67 9.92
C THR A 58 -3.87 -21.31 10.52
N ASP A 59 -3.98 -21.20 11.85
CA ASP A 59 -5.23 -20.84 12.52
C ASP A 59 -5.67 -19.41 12.24
N HIS A 60 -4.74 -18.45 12.17
CA HIS A 60 -5.06 -17.06 11.80
C HIS A 60 -5.67 -16.97 10.38
N LEU A 61 -5.18 -17.79 9.45
CA LEU A 61 -5.74 -17.86 8.10
C LEU A 61 -7.12 -18.54 8.06
N ARG A 62 -7.37 -19.51 8.94
CA ARG A 62 -8.71 -20.12 9.08
C ARG A 62 -9.72 -19.10 9.62
N GLU A 63 -9.33 -18.26 10.57
CA GLU A 63 -10.16 -17.17 11.08
C GLU A 63 -10.52 -16.19 9.95
N VAL A 64 -9.54 -15.75 9.16
CA VAL A 64 -9.78 -14.87 8.01
C VAL A 64 -10.74 -15.51 7.01
N ARG A 65 -10.58 -16.80 6.69
CA ARG A 65 -11.49 -17.53 5.79
C ARG A 65 -12.93 -17.55 6.31
N ALA A 66 -13.13 -17.56 7.63
CA ALA A 66 -14.45 -17.61 8.25
C ALA A 66 -15.19 -16.27 8.24
N PHE A 67 -14.57 -15.18 7.75
CA PHE A 67 -15.26 -13.90 7.63
C PHE A 67 -16.41 -13.96 6.61
N PHE A 68 -17.60 -13.60 7.08
CA PHE A 68 -18.77 -13.44 6.22
C PHE A 68 -18.66 -12.14 5.40
N ASN A 69 -18.19 -11.07 6.02
CA ASN A 69 -17.93 -9.79 5.37
C ASN A 69 -16.52 -9.30 5.75
N PRO A 70 -15.51 -9.48 4.89
CA PRO A 70 -14.14 -9.11 5.23
C PRO A 70 -13.98 -7.58 5.34
N PRO A 71 -13.10 -7.10 6.25
CA PRO A 71 -12.66 -5.70 6.24
C PRO A 71 -12.07 -5.31 4.88
N ASN A 72 -12.08 -4.01 4.56
CA ASN A 72 -11.64 -3.53 3.24
C ASN A 72 -10.20 -3.94 2.92
N GLY A 73 -9.26 -3.75 3.86
CA GLY A 73 -7.87 -4.17 3.66
C GLY A 73 -7.74 -5.65 3.31
N VAL A 74 -8.48 -6.53 4.00
CA VAL A 74 -8.50 -7.98 3.71
C VAL A 74 -9.06 -8.27 2.31
N ARG A 75 -10.12 -7.56 1.91
CA ARG A 75 -10.72 -7.70 0.56
C ARG A 75 -9.72 -7.33 -0.54
N ILE A 76 -9.04 -6.19 -0.38
CA ILE A 76 -8.02 -5.71 -1.33
C ILE A 76 -6.84 -6.68 -1.39
N THR A 77 -6.33 -7.13 -0.24
CA THR A 77 -5.21 -8.09 -0.20
C THR A 77 -5.57 -9.39 -0.91
N MET A 78 -6.78 -9.92 -0.68
CA MET A 78 -7.23 -11.14 -1.36
C MET A 78 -7.44 -10.95 -2.85
N GLU A 79 -7.95 -9.80 -3.29
CA GLU A 79 -8.07 -9.46 -4.71
C GLU A 79 -6.70 -9.47 -5.39
N VAL A 80 -5.72 -8.80 -4.80
CA VAL A 80 -4.35 -8.76 -5.32
C VAL A 80 -3.74 -10.16 -5.37
N LEU A 81 -3.92 -10.99 -4.34
CA LEU A 81 -3.43 -12.36 -4.33
C LEU A 81 -4.08 -13.22 -5.42
N CYS A 82 -5.39 -13.08 -5.64
CA CYS A 82 -6.07 -13.74 -6.75
C CYS A 82 -5.50 -13.33 -8.10
N GLN A 83 -5.19 -12.04 -8.31
CA GLN A 83 -4.59 -11.58 -9.56
C GLN A 83 -3.15 -12.10 -9.75
N ILE A 84 -2.33 -12.13 -8.70
CA ILE A 84 -0.97 -12.68 -8.73
C ILE A 84 -0.99 -14.18 -9.06
N PHE A 85 -1.90 -14.94 -8.44
CA PHE A 85 -2.06 -16.37 -8.68
C PHE A 85 -2.92 -16.69 -9.91
N GLN A 86 -3.34 -15.68 -10.69
CA GLN A 86 -4.15 -15.83 -11.91
C GLN A 86 -5.47 -16.57 -11.68
N ILE A 87 -6.09 -16.35 -10.52
CA ILE A 87 -7.37 -16.92 -10.13
C ILE A 87 -8.48 -15.98 -10.61
N PRO A 88 -9.39 -16.45 -11.49
CA PRO A 88 -10.45 -15.60 -12.03
C PRO A 88 -11.49 -15.27 -10.94
N PRO A 89 -12.09 -14.06 -10.99
CA PRO A 89 -13.14 -13.67 -10.07
C PRO A 89 -14.42 -14.49 -10.28
N VAL A 90 -15.21 -14.64 -9.22
CA VAL A 90 -16.56 -15.19 -9.31
C VAL A 90 -17.50 -14.08 -9.77
N ARG A 91 -18.32 -14.34 -10.80
CA ARG A 91 -19.32 -13.37 -11.27
C ARG A 91 -20.53 -13.42 -10.37
N ARG A 92 -20.79 -12.33 -9.65
CA ARG A 92 -22.01 -12.18 -8.82
C ARG A 92 -22.97 -11.23 -9.53
N ALA A 93 -24.20 -11.67 -9.76
CA ALA A 93 -25.27 -10.77 -10.17
C ALA A 93 -25.65 -9.92 -8.95
N VAL A 94 -25.50 -8.59 -9.07
CA VAL A 94 -25.96 -7.66 -8.04
C VAL A 94 -27.23 -7.02 -8.56
N ASP A 95 -28.35 -7.39 -7.93
CA ASP A 95 -29.58 -6.62 -8.05
C ASP A 95 -29.36 -5.35 -7.24
N THR A 96 -28.81 -4.31 -7.89
CA THR A 96 -28.84 -2.96 -7.32
C THR A 96 -30.30 -2.58 -7.19
N GLY A 97 -30.87 -2.79 -6.00
CA GLY A 97 -32.15 -2.25 -5.56
C GLY A 97 -32.10 -0.73 -5.41
N GLU A 98 -31.51 -0.02 -6.38
CA GLU A 98 -31.74 1.41 -6.53
C GLU A 98 -33.24 1.58 -6.74
N GLN A 99 -33.88 2.15 -5.72
CA GLN A 99 -35.25 2.63 -5.79
C GLN A 99 -35.35 3.54 -7.00
N GLN A 100 -35.97 2.99 -8.04
CA GLN A 100 -36.26 3.65 -9.29
C GLN A 100 -37.06 4.92 -9.00
N ALA A 101 -36.50 6.08 -9.31
CA ALA A 101 -37.31 7.27 -9.50
C ALA A 101 -38.36 6.96 -10.60
N PRO A 102 -39.65 7.25 -10.39
CA PRO A 102 -40.71 6.82 -11.30
C PRO A 102 -40.66 7.65 -12.58
N GLY A 103 -40.01 7.12 -13.62
CA GLY A 103 -39.99 7.80 -14.92
C GLY A 103 -39.20 7.12 -16.05
N ASN A 104 -38.19 6.32 -15.76
CA ASN A 104 -37.35 5.76 -16.82
C ASN A 104 -37.54 4.25 -16.99
N LYS A 105 -38.40 3.86 -17.94
CA LYS A 105 -38.56 2.48 -18.40
C LYS A 105 -37.46 2.15 -19.42
N ALA A 106 -36.26 1.82 -18.95
CA ALA A 106 -35.24 1.15 -19.77
C ALA A 106 -34.46 0.17 -18.89
N GLY A 107 -34.66 -1.13 -19.17
CA GLY A 107 -33.95 -2.33 -18.70
C GLY A 107 -33.06 -2.22 -17.46
N GLY A 108 -33.48 -2.89 -16.37
CA GLY A 108 -32.63 -3.11 -15.20
C GLY A 108 -31.29 -3.70 -15.59
N SER A 109 -30.23 -2.91 -15.49
CA SER A 109 -28.87 -3.37 -15.74
C SER A 109 -28.40 -4.10 -14.49
N SER A 110 -28.58 -5.42 -14.46
CA SER A 110 -27.88 -6.29 -13.49
C SER A 110 -26.38 -6.05 -13.65
N ARG A 111 -25.78 -5.23 -12.79
CA ARG A 111 -24.32 -5.04 -12.77
C ARG A 111 -23.72 -6.35 -12.27
N THR A 112 -22.90 -6.99 -13.10
CA THR A 112 -22.13 -8.15 -12.66
C THR A 112 -20.90 -7.62 -11.94
N GLU A 113 -20.85 -7.77 -10.62
CA GLU A 113 -19.65 -7.46 -9.85
C GLU A 113 -18.69 -8.65 -9.90
N LEU A 114 -17.39 -8.34 -10.01
CA LEU A 114 -16.32 -9.32 -9.99
C LEU A 114 -15.94 -9.58 -8.52
N ASP A 115 -16.39 -10.70 -7.99
CA ASP A 115 -16.14 -11.08 -6.60
C ASP A 115 -14.86 -11.90 -6.49
N TYR A 116 -13.76 -11.21 -6.14
CA TYR A 116 -12.49 -11.84 -5.84
C TYR A 116 -12.42 -12.44 -4.44
N TRP A 117 -13.28 -12.02 -3.51
CA TRP A 117 -13.31 -12.57 -2.16
C TRP A 117 -13.81 -14.01 -2.16
N GLU A 118 -14.92 -14.27 -2.86
CA GLU A 118 -15.46 -15.63 -2.97
C GLU A 118 -14.48 -16.55 -3.71
N ALA A 119 -13.81 -16.04 -4.75
CA ALA A 119 -12.75 -16.76 -5.44
C ALA A 119 -11.61 -17.11 -4.47
N ALA A 120 -11.09 -16.13 -3.73
CA ALA A 120 -10.02 -16.32 -2.75
C ALA A 120 -10.40 -17.31 -1.65
N GLN A 121 -11.62 -17.23 -1.12
CA GLN A 121 -12.10 -18.11 -0.06
C GLN A 121 -12.14 -19.59 -0.49
N LYS A 122 -12.46 -19.84 -1.76
CA LYS A 122 -12.56 -21.19 -2.35
C LYS A 122 -11.24 -21.74 -2.89
N SER A 123 -10.25 -20.89 -3.13
CA SER A 123 -8.98 -21.27 -3.75
C SER A 123 -7.77 -20.95 -2.88
N VAL A 124 -7.46 -19.67 -2.68
CA VAL A 124 -6.31 -19.17 -1.91
C VAL A 124 -6.38 -19.58 -0.45
N LEU A 125 -7.53 -19.36 0.20
CA LEU A 125 -7.76 -19.66 1.61
C LEU A 125 -8.31 -21.08 1.83
N ALA A 126 -8.51 -21.86 0.77
CA ALA A 126 -9.04 -23.21 0.86
C ALA A 126 -8.10 -24.15 1.64
N ASP A 127 -6.79 -23.99 1.40
CA ASP A 127 -5.72 -24.70 2.11
C ASP A 127 -4.71 -23.70 2.72
N PRO A 128 -4.88 -23.34 4.00
CA PRO A 128 -3.99 -22.42 4.70
C PRO A 128 -2.53 -22.88 4.79
N LYS A 129 -2.26 -24.19 4.81
CA LYS A 129 -0.88 -24.70 4.86
C LYS A 129 -0.20 -24.46 3.53
N LYS A 130 -0.86 -24.86 2.44
CA LYS A 130 -0.37 -24.63 1.08
C LYS A 130 -0.14 -23.16 0.79
N LEU A 131 -1.01 -22.26 1.27
CA LEU A 131 -0.80 -20.83 1.13
C LEU A 131 0.49 -20.38 1.83
N LEU A 132 0.71 -20.77 3.09
CA LEU A 132 1.93 -20.42 3.81
C LEU A 132 3.19 -20.97 3.13
N ASP A 133 3.15 -22.23 2.72
CA ASP A 133 4.27 -22.86 2.00
C ASP A 133 4.56 -22.10 0.70
N THR A 134 3.53 -21.76 -0.05
CA THR A 134 3.64 -21.00 -1.31
C THR A 134 4.22 -19.62 -1.08
N LEU A 135 3.82 -18.91 -0.02
CA LEU A 135 4.34 -17.59 0.33
C LEU A 135 5.80 -17.66 0.83
N MET A 136 6.18 -18.71 1.55
CA MET A 136 7.55 -18.91 2.04
C MET A 136 8.51 -19.34 0.92
N SER A 137 8.04 -20.16 -0.02
CA SER A 137 8.82 -20.62 -1.17
C SER A 137 8.70 -19.71 -2.39
N TYR A 138 7.98 -18.59 -2.29
CA TYR A 138 7.69 -17.75 -3.46
C TYR A 138 8.96 -17.07 -3.96
N ASP A 139 9.23 -17.23 -5.25
CA ASP A 139 10.43 -16.69 -5.89
C ASP A 139 10.29 -15.19 -6.19
N LYS A 140 11.29 -14.40 -5.78
CA LYS A 140 11.34 -12.95 -5.97
C LYS A 140 11.47 -12.59 -7.45
N ASP A 141 12.10 -13.45 -8.25
CA ASP A 141 12.30 -13.20 -9.68
C ASP A 141 10.98 -13.33 -10.47
N THR A 142 10.00 -14.06 -9.92
CA THR A 142 8.65 -14.15 -10.51
C THR A 142 7.90 -12.81 -10.43
N PHE A 143 8.15 -12.01 -9.37
CA PHE A 143 7.59 -10.66 -9.20
C PHE A 143 8.21 -9.60 -10.11
N ALA A 144 9.40 -9.84 -10.66
CA ALA A 144 10.05 -8.92 -11.60
C ALA A 144 9.37 -8.90 -12.99
N SER A 145 8.33 -9.72 -13.20
CA SER A 145 7.54 -9.63 -14.41
C SER A 145 6.75 -8.31 -14.45
N ASP A 146 6.90 -7.57 -15.55
CA ASP A 146 6.17 -6.31 -15.84
C ASP A 146 4.66 -6.41 -15.59
N LYS A 147 4.09 -7.61 -15.70
CA LYS A 147 2.67 -7.86 -15.47
C LYS A 147 2.27 -7.67 -14.01
N ILE A 148 3.06 -8.20 -13.06
CA ILE A 148 2.71 -8.11 -11.63
C ILE A 148 2.94 -6.69 -11.12
N VAL A 149 4.01 -6.02 -11.57
CA VAL A 149 4.26 -4.61 -11.24
C VAL A 149 3.10 -3.72 -11.67
N LYS A 150 2.59 -3.90 -12.90
CA LYS A 150 1.41 -3.16 -13.40
C LYS A 150 0.13 -3.45 -12.63
N ILE A 151 -0.03 -4.67 -12.12
CA ILE A 151 -1.16 -5.03 -11.25
C ILE A 151 -1.02 -4.31 -9.91
N LEU A 152 0.16 -4.30 -9.30
CA LEU A 152 0.39 -3.79 -7.94
C LEU A 152 0.47 -2.26 -7.85
N GLU A 153 1.02 -1.58 -8.87
CA GLU A 153 1.21 -0.14 -8.87
C GLU A 153 -0.03 0.68 -8.45
N PRO A 154 -1.25 0.42 -8.96
CA PRO A 154 -2.43 1.15 -8.51
C PRO A 154 -2.82 0.87 -7.05
N TYR A 155 -2.57 -0.33 -6.53
CA TYR A 155 -2.88 -0.67 -5.13
C TYR A 155 -1.82 -0.14 -4.15
N MET A 156 -0.57 0.05 -4.58
CA MET A 156 0.47 0.64 -3.74
C MET A 156 0.29 2.15 -3.51
N LYS A 157 -0.41 2.84 -4.40
CA LYS A 157 -0.67 4.30 -4.32
C LYS A 157 -1.98 4.63 -3.60
N ARG A 158 -2.68 3.61 -3.12
CA ARG A 158 -4.00 3.72 -2.49
C ARG A 158 -3.85 4.03 -1.00
N GLU A 159 -4.50 5.09 -0.55
CA GLU A 159 -4.55 5.46 0.88
C GLU A 159 -5.32 4.42 1.71
N ASP A 160 -6.20 3.62 1.10
CA ASP A 160 -6.94 2.54 1.76
C ASP A 160 -6.11 1.24 1.94
N PHE A 161 -4.84 1.25 1.53
CA PHE A 161 -3.91 0.13 1.67
C PHE A 161 -2.69 0.51 2.53
N GLU A 162 -2.91 0.64 3.83
CA GLU A 162 -1.84 0.83 4.83
C GLU A 162 -1.50 -0.50 5.54
N PRO A 163 -0.24 -0.98 5.47
CA PRO A 163 0.21 -2.26 6.04
C PRO A 163 0.53 -2.24 7.54
#